data_AF-A0A0B8N809-F1
#
_entry.id   AF-A0A0B8N809-F1
#
_cell.length_a   1.000
_cell.length_b   1.000
_cell.length_c   1.000
_cell.angle_alpha   90.00
_cell.angle_beta   90.00
_cell.angle_gamma   90.00
#
_symmetry.space_group_name_H-M   'P 1'
#
loop_
_entity.id
_entity.type
_entity.pdbx_description
1 polymer ?
#
loop_
_entity_poly.entity_id
_entity_poly.type
_entity_poly.pdbx_seq_one_letter_code
_entity_poly.pdbx_strand_id
1 'polypeptide(L)' 'MTDVRIDDFLLREVPEADSPRIGTPMQRAANQLQRVLPHGWRVEVVEATYPTVRNGQPVLRLLLPED' A
#
# COMPACT_ATOMS: atom_id res chain seq x y z
N MET A 1 43.13 16.76 8.95
CA MET A 1 42.76 15.58 9.76
C MET A 1 41.26 15.58 9.96
N THR A 2 40.54 14.98 9.01
CA THR A 2 39.25 14.31 9.21
C THR A 2 38.98 13.47 7.96
N ASP A 3 39.36 12.19 8.07
CA ASP A 3 39.08 11.13 7.10
C ASP A 3 37.62 10.71 7.33
N VAL A 4 36.70 11.14 6.45
CA VAL A 4 35.30 10.74 6.51
C VAL A 4 35.14 9.55 5.56
N ARG A 5 35.18 8.35 6.13
CA ARG A 5 34.98 7.08 5.41
C ARG A 5 33.50 6.92 5.05
N ILE A 6 33.19 7.08 3.77
CA ILE A 6 31.86 6.85 3.17
C ILE A 6 31.72 5.36 2.81
N ASP A 7 32.05 4.48 3.75
CA ASP A 7 32.00 3.02 3.52
C ASP A 7 30.81 2.35 4.23
N ASP A 8 29.97 3.13 4.92
CA ASP A 8 28.75 2.62 5.59
C ASP A 8 27.47 2.81 4.75
N PHE A 9 27.62 3.30 3.50
CA PHE A 9 26.60 3.15 2.46
C PHE A 9 26.59 1.72 1.90
N LEU A 10 26.76 0.72 2.78
CA LEU A 10 26.36 -0.64 2.48
C LEU A 10 24.86 -0.59 2.28
N LEU A 11 24.50 -0.46 1.00
CA LEU A 11 23.21 -0.68 0.40
C LEU A 11 22.69 -2.01 0.95
N ARG A 12 22.05 -1.94 2.11
CA ARG A 12 21.18 -2.99 2.60
C ARG A 12 20.23 -3.21 1.44
N GLU A 13 20.34 -4.36 0.80
CA GLU A 13 19.44 -4.79 -0.26
C GLU A 13 18.02 -4.58 0.27
N VAL A 14 17.43 -3.45 -0.11
CA VAL A 14 16.03 -3.18 0.15
C VAL A 14 15.36 -4.17 -0.80
N PRO A 15 14.60 -5.17 -0.29
CA PRO A 15 13.94 -6.13 -1.14
C PRO A 15 13.09 -5.32 -2.10
N GLU A 16 13.53 -5.30 -3.36
CA GLU A 16 12.97 -4.55 -4.49
C GLU A 16 11.93 -3.53 -4.01
N ALA A 17 12.40 -2.38 -3.50
CA ALA A 17 11.49 -1.33 -3.04
C ALA A 17 10.65 -0.94 -4.24
N ASP A 18 9.45 -1.53 -4.27
CA ASP A 18 8.25 -1.16 -5.00
C ASP A 18 8.49 0.20 -5.65
N SER A 19 8.73 0.18 -6.97
CA SER A 19 8.67 1.34 -7.84
C SER A 19 7.69 2.35 -7.24
N PRO A 20 8.05 3.64 -7.03
CA PRO A 20 7.22 4.57 -6.29
C PRO A 20 5.81 4.43 -6.83
N ARG A 21 4.92 3.78 -6.07
CA ARG A 21 3.65 3.30 -6.64
C ARG A 21 2.89 4.57 -7.01
N ILE A 22 2.97 4.96 -8.29
CA ILE A 22 2.33 6.13 -8.87
C ILE A 22 0.85 5.82 -8.75
N GLY A 23 0.28 6.27 -7.65
CA GLY A 23 -1.04 5.85 -7.24
C GLY A 23 -1.64 6.87 -6.31
N THR A 24 -2.97 6.93 -6.35
CA THR A 24 -3.74 7.85 -5.51
C THR A 24 -3.48 7.55 -4.03
N PRO A 25 -3.70 8.50 -3.11
CA PRO A 25 -3.64 8.23 -1.68
C PRO A 25 -4.44 6.99 -1.27
N MET A 26 -5.59 6.75 -1.93
CA MET A 26 -6.42 5.57 -1.67
C MET A 26 -5.79 4.26 -2.13
N GLN A 27 -5.15 4.24 -3.30
CA GLN A 27 -4.41 3.06 -3.76
C GLN A 27 -3.22 2.74 -2.84
N ARG A 28 -2.55 3.77 -2.29
CA ARG A 28 -1.50 3.56 -1.28
C ARG A 28 -2.08 2.95 -0.01
N ALA A 29 -3.20 3.46 0.49
CA ALA A 29 -3.87 2.91 1.66
C ALA A 29 -4.31 1.45 1.43
N ALA A 30 -4.88 1.14 0.26
CA ALA A 30 -5.25 -0.22 -0.13
C ALA A 30 -4.04 -1.16 -0.09
N ASN A 31 -2.90 -0.73 -0.66
CA ASN A 31 -1.67 -1.52 -0.68
C ASN A 31 -1.09 -1.77 0.73
N GLN A 32 -1.13 -0.75 1.60
CA GLN A 32 -0.70 -0.90 2.99
C GLN A 32 -1.59 -1.88 3.74
N LEU A 33 -2.92 -1.77 3.55
CA LEU A 33 -3.87 -2.67 4.19
C LEU A 33 -3.72 -4.11 3.68
N GLN A 34 -3.57 -4.30 2.37
CA GLN A 34 -3.40 -5.62 1.76
C GLN A 34 -2.22 -6.41 2.34
N ARG A 35 -1.13 -5.72 2.72
CA ARG A 35 0.08 -6.34 3.29
C ARG A 35 -0.12 -6.90 4.70
N VAL A 36 -1.11 -6.42 5.44
CA VAL A 36 -1.36 -6.84 6.83
C VAL A 36 -2.56 -7.77 6.98
N LEU A 37 -3.27 -8.05 5.89
CA LEU A 37 -4.44 -8.94 5.90
C LEU A 37 -4.04 -10.42 5.88
N PRO A 38 -4.89 -11.31 6.41
CA PRO A 38 -4.71 -12.75 6.29
C PRO A 38 -4.69 -13.21 4.83
N HIS A 39 -4.13 -14.39 4.59
CA HIS A 39 -4.16 -15.00 3.26
C HIS A 39 -5.60 -15.16 2.75
N GLY A 40 -5.79 -14.93 1.45
CA GLY A 40 -7.10 -15.01 0.78
C GLY A 40 -7.92 -13.72 0.83
N TRP A 41 -7.65 -12.82 1.77
CA TRP A 41 -8.32 -11.52 1.84
C TRP A 41 -7.78 -10.55 0.80
N ARG A 42 -8.65 -9.74 0.22
CA ARG A 42 -8.27 -8.72 -0.76
C ARG A 42 -8.83 -7.35 -0.44
N VAL A 43 -8.12 -6.29 -0.83
CA VAL A 43 -8.55 -4.89 -0.73
C VAL A 43 -8.72 -4.30 -2.12
N GLU A 44 -9.85 -3.65 -2.36
CA GLU A 44 -10.11 -2.92 -3.59
C GLU A 44 -10.47 -1.46 -3.29
N VAL A 45 -10.10 -0.57 -4.22
CA VAL A 45 -10.58 0.81 -4.21
C VAL A 45 -11.81 0.87 -5.11
N VAL A 46 -12.98 1.18 -4.55
CA VAL A 46 -14.25 1.27 -5.28
C VAL A 46 -14.90 2.62 -5.03
N GLU A 47 -15.79 3.04 -5.92
CA GLU A 47 -16.64 4.19 -5.66
C GLU A 47 -17.77 3.80 -4.71
N ALA A 48 -18.01 4.66 -3.72
CA ALA A 48 -19.11 4.52 -2.79
C ALA A 48 -20.45 4.58 -3.53
N THR A 49 -21.21 3.48 -3.45
CA THR A 49 -22.64 3.48 -3.74
C THR A 49 -23.43 3.78 -2.46
N TYR A 50 -24.49 4.58 -2.60
CA TYR A 50 -25.36 5.06 -1.52
C TYR A 50 -25.81 3.91 -0.57
N PRO A 51 -26.00 4.11 0.76
CA PRO A 51 -26.17 5.38 1.50
C PRO A 51 -25.04 5.75 2.47
N THR A 52 -23.94 4.98 2.50
CA THR A 52 -22.97 5.07 3.61
C THR A 52 -21.95 6.21 3.48
N VAL A 53 -21.89 6.88 2.33
CA VAL A 53 -20.88 7.90 2.00
C VAL A 53 -21.38 8.80 0.87
N ARG A 54 -20.74 9.96 0.67
CA ARG A 54 -21.07 10.82 -0.48
C ARG A 54 -20.81 10.00 -1.75
N ASN A 55 -21.85 9.86 -2.56
CA ASN A 55 -21.80 9.11 -3.81
C ASN A 55 -20.58 9.52 -4.66
N GLY A 56 -19.86 8.55 -5.20
CA GLY A 56 -18.65 8.76 -6.00
C GLY A 56 -17.36 9.00 -5.20
N GLN A 57 -17.39 8.98 -3.86
CA GLN A 57 -16.15 8.98 -3.07
C GLN A 57 -15.44 7.63 -3.17
N PRO A 58 -14.11 7.60 -3.36
CA PRO A 58 -13.37 6.36 -3.32
C PRO A 58 -13.37 5.81 -1.89
N VAL A 59 -13.64 4.52 -1.74
CA VAL A 59 -13.61 3.78 -0.48
C VAL A 59 -12.82 2.48 -0.63
N LEU A 60 -12.32 1.96 0.49
CA LEU A 60 -11.68 0.65 0.54
C LEU A 60 -12.73 -0.42 0.81
N ARG A 61 -12.84 -1.39 -0.10
CA ARG A 61 -13.68 -2.58 0.07
C ARG A 61 -12.79 -3.78 0.39
N LEU A 62 -13.13 -4.48 1.47
CA LEU A 62 -12.54 -5.77 1.80
C LEU A 62 -13.34 -6.89 1.14
N LEU A 63 -12.65 -7.77 0.43
CA LEU A 63 -13.19 -9.03 -0.09
C LEU A 63 -12.68 -10.15 0.81
N LEU A 64 -13.62 -10.88 1.39
CA LEU A 64 -13.32 -12.10 2.13
C LEU A 64 -13.09 -13.23 1.12
N PRO A 65 -12.15 -14.16 1.40
CA PRO A 65 -12.06 -15.39 0.63
C PRO A 65 -13.37 -16.16 0.74
N GLU A 66 -13.79 -16.78 -0.36
CA GLU A 66 -14.83 -17.82 -0.31
C GLU A 66 -14.17 -19.10 0.26
N ASP A 67 -14.84 -19.75 1.22
CA ASP A 67 -14.35 -20.96 1.90
C ASP A 67 -14.03 -22.12 0.94
#